data_AF-A0A351Y9M4-F1
#
_entry.id   AF-A0A351Y9M4-F1
#
_cell.length_a   1.000
_cell.length_b   1.000
_cell.length_c   1.000
_cell.angle_alpha   90.00
_cell.angle_beta   90.00
_cell.angle_gamma   90.00
#
_symmetry.space_group_name_H-M   'P 1'
#
loop_
_entity.id
_entity.type
_entity.pdbx_description
1 polymer ?
#
loop_
_entity_poly.entity_id
_entity_poly.type
_entity_poly.pdbx_seq_one_letter_code
_entity_poly.pdbx_strand_id
1 'polypeptide(L)'
;MQEKITKENFLKLLEALHAPKGVDRDFLYECFSDAIESGSSLDEESSFFSQIPLNPVQITLYLVNEHVFFLRSNPDKKESDIVKDPKYESLLLSLVLDKYYTNEHLAYKNQNFSNRFAPEISTINLYLNFILGMLSRYQSGEPNKTLVIDILRKGFSMAQCIVMLLTNGFETEAFSTWRTLHENECILQVMLRYGKDVIDAYLKHLKYAVAFRGGLASKEETDKVFEQIKEGMRSFELKSKDMKRYIEYGWLLAIPDVRDGKIEEFKLNFRDGVERVANLRQYSKVYEMSSEIAHSSPLLIYSKKNYFYYVTILNLYESFFRLEKIFGSLYLSTVPEKEKNRYLALRNLYFGELLSCYRYEQKLFASLNEKKSA
;
A
#
# COMPACT_ATOMS: atom_id res chain seq x y z
N MET A 1 -6.91 11.73 -36.02
CA MET A 1 -6.82 13.18 -35.73
C MET A 1 -7.18 13.36 -34.26
N GLN A 2 -6.17 13.47 -33.37
CA GLN A 2 -6.43 13.84 -31.98
C GLN A 2 -6.95 15.29 -31.96
N GLU A 3 -8.05 15.52 -31.25
CA GLU A 3 -8.63 16.86 -31.10
C GLU A 3 -7.60 17.74 -30.35
N LYS A 4 -7.21 18.87 -30.95
CA LYS A 4 -6.18 19.76 -30.38
C LYS A 4 -6.68 20.31 -29.06
N ILE A 5 -6.01 19.98 -27.95
CA ILE A 5 -6.37 20.49 -26.62
C ILE A 5 -6.18 21.99 -26.61
N THR A 6 -7.27 22.72 -26.31
CA THR A 6 -7.24 24.18 -26.20
C THR A 6 -6.51 24.61 -24.93
N LYS A 7 -5.95 25.83 -24.93
CA LYS A 7 -5.33 26.45 -23.74
C LYS A 7 -6.25 26.39 -22.52
N GLU A 8 -7.53 26.69 -22.69
CA GLU A 8 -8.50 26.63 -21.60
C GLU A 8 -8.61 25.22 -20.98
N ASN A 9 -8.67 24.19 -21.82
CA ASN A 9 -8.73 22.80 -21.36
C ASN A 9 -7.42 22.35 -20.71
N PHE A 10 -6.27 22.82 -21.21
CA PHE A 10 -4.97 22.58 -20.59
C PHE A 10 -4.87 23.23 -19.20
N LEU A 11 -5.33 24.46 -19.04
CA LEU A 11 -5.34 25.14 -17.74
C LEU A 11 -6.25 24.43 -16.72
N LYS A 12 -7.42 23.95 -17.16
CA LYS A 12 -8.31 23.11 -16.34
C LYS A 12 -7.62 21.79 -15.94
N LEU A 13 -6.86 21.20 -16.85
CA LEU A 13 -6.08 19.99 -16.58
C LEU A 13 -5.00 20.26 -15.52
N LEU A 14 -4.25 21.36 -15.63
CA LEU A 14 -3.27 21.74 -14.60
C LEU A 14 -3.89 21.89 -13.20
N GLU A 15 -5.09 22.46 -13.13
CA GLU A 15 -5.82 22.60 -11.87
C GLU A 15 -6.28 21.26 -11.31
N ALA A 16 -6.82 20.39 -12.16
CA ALA A 16 -7.22 19.03 -11.78
C ALA A 16 -6.03 18.17 -11.31
N LEU A 17 -4.85 18.41 -11.87
CA LEU A 17 -3.60 17.72 -11.49
C LEU A 17 -2.87 18.38 -10.31
N HIS A 18 -3.44 19.43 -9.71
CA HIS A 18 -2.84 20.19 -8.61
C HIS A 18 -1.43 20.71 -8.91
N ALA A 19 -1.19 21.15 -10.15
CA ALA A 19 0.09 21.77 -10.53
C ALA A 19 0.38 23.01 -9.66
N PRO A 20 1.66 23.29 -9.31
CA PRO A 20 2.02 24.46 -8.52
C PRO A 20 1.48 25.76 -9.14
N LYS A 21 1.01 26.69 -8.31
CA LYS A 21 0.41 27.95 -8.80
C LYS A 21 1.42 28.99 -9.27
N GLY A 22 2.68 28.86 -8.86
CA GLY A 22 3.75 29.82 -9.14
C GLY A 22 4.63 29.44 -10.32
N VAL A 23 4.08 28.78 -11.35
CA VAL A 23 4.79 28.47 -12.59
C VAL A 23 4.12 29.20 -13.75
N ASP A 24 4.90 29.54 -14.77
CA ASP A 24 4.42 30.16 -16.00
C ASP A 24 3.55 29.18 -16.81
N ARG A 25 2.23 29.33 -16.67
CA ARG A 25 1.25 28.45 -17.32
C ARG A 25 1.17 28.65 -18.82
N ASP A 26 1.56 29.82 -19.31
CA ASP A 26 1.50 30.14 -20.74
C ASP A 26 2.65 29.45 -21.46
N PHE A 27 3.86 29.59 -20.92
CA PHE A 27 5.04 28.83 -21.37
C PHE A 27 4.80 27.32 -21.34
N LEU A 28 4.21 26.78 -20.26
CA LEU A 28 3.90 25.36 -20.17
C LEU A 28 2.90 24.88 -21.23
N TYR A 29 1.97 25.72 -21.66
CA TYR A 29 1.03 25.40 -22.73
C TYR A 29 1.69 25.42 -24.12
N GLU A 30 2.62 26.35 -24.34
CA GLU A 30 3.43 26.40 -25.57
C GLU A 30 4.28 25.13 -25.68
N CYS A 31 5.06 24.80 -24.64
CA CYS A 31 5.82 23.55 -24.58
C CYS A 31 4.94 22.31 -24.72
N PHE A 32 3.73 22.31 -24.15
CA PHE A 32 2.78 21.21 -24.34
C PHE A 32 2.37 21.06 -25.80
N SER A 33 2.03 22.17 -26.47
CA SER A 33 1.63 22.17 -27.88
C SER A 33 2.76 21.65 -28.76
N ASP A 34 3.98 22.12 -28.51
CA ASP A 34 5.18 21.76 -29.24
C ASP A 34 5.59 20.29 -29.00
N ALA A 35 5.41 19.78 -27.78
CA ALA A 35 5.63 18.36 -27.48
C ALA A 35 4.63 17.46 -28.22
N ILE A 36 3.36 17.86 -28.33
CA ILE A 36 2.36 17.10 -29.09
C ILE A 36 2.69 17.12 -30.58
N GLU A 37 3.10 18.27 -31.13
CA GLU A 37 3.47 18.41 -32.54
C GLU A 37 4.74 17.63 -32.87
N SER A 38 5.80 17.81 -32.07
CA SER A 38 7.08 17.10 -32.25
C SER A 38 6.97 15.60 -32.01
N GLY A 39 6.13 15.19 -31.04
CA GLY A 39 5.88 13.78 -30.81
C GLY A 39 5.11 13.11 -31.95
N SER A 40 4.29 13.87 -32.68
CA SER A 40 3.60 13.41 -33.90
C SER A 40 4.46 13.48 -35.16
N SER A 41 5.65 14.10 -35.13
CA SER A 41 6.58 14.12 -36.28
C SER A 41 7.66 13.04 -36.20
N LEU A 42 7.90 12.47 -35.00
CA LEU A 42 8.61 11.20 -34.81
C LEU A 42 7.88 10.00 -35.47
N ASP A 43 6.67 10.23 -35.98
CA ASP A 43 5.81 9.29 -36.70
C ASP A 43 6.44 8.73 -37.98
N GLU A 44 7.46 9.38 -38.55
CA GLU A 44 8.00 9.00 -39.87
C GLU A 44 9.17 7.98 -39.81
N GLU A 45 9.88 7.83 -38.69
CA GLU A 45 11.13 7.04 -38.64
C GLU A 45 11.01 5.70 -37.87
N SER A 46 9.95 5.48 -37.07
CA SER A 46 9.76 4.24 -36.32
C SER A 46 8.33 3.69 -36.42
N SER A 47 8.17 2.50 -37.00
CA SER A 47 6.85 1.92 -37.36
C SER A 47 5.95 1.51 -36.19
N PHE A 48 6.49 1.43 -34.97
CA PHE A 48 5.72 1.05 -33.77
C PHE A 48 5.29 2.24 -32.92
N PHE A 49 6.17 3.21 -32.66
CA PHE A 49 5.84 4.37 -31.82
C PHE A 49 4.92 5.37 -32.52
N SER A 50 5.00 5.43 -33.86
CA SER A 50 4.14 6.24 -34.73
C SER A 50 2.64 5.93 -34.65
N GLN A 51 2.28 4.80 -34.02
CA GLN A 51 0.87 4.39 -33.89
C GLN A 51 0.33 4.61 -32.47
N ILE A 52 1.17 5.02 -31.52
CA ILE A 52 0.77 5.16 -30.12
C ILE A 52 0.37 6.63 -29.87
N PRO A 53 -0.93 6.93 -29.67
CA PRO A 53 -1.36 8.29 -29.43
C PRO A 53 -0.72 8.83 -28.14
N LEU A 54 -0.20 10.05 -28.21
CA LEU A 54 0.34 10.74 -27.04
C LEU A 54 -0.77 10.93 -26.00
N ASN A 55 -0.48 10.59 -24.75
CA ASN A 55 -1.38 10.82 -23.63
C ASN A 55 -1.17 12.24 -23.08
N PRO A 56 -2.11 13.17 -23.30
CA PRO A 56 -1.91 14.57 -22.92
C PRO A 56 -1.71 14.77 -21.42
N VAL A 57 -2.32 13.92 -20.59
CA VAL A 57 -2.20 13.99 -19.14
C VAL A 57 -0.78 13.66 -18.71
N GLN A 58 -0.18 12.61 -19.28
CA GLN A 58 1.18 12.19 -18.93
C GLN A 58 2.23 13.18 -19.42
N ILE A 59 2.07 13.71 -20.64
CA ILE A 59 2.94 14.77 -21.17
C ILE A 59 2.89 16.01 -20.28
N THR A 60 1.69 16.43 -19.87
CA THR A 60 1.50 17.57 -18.95
C THR A 60 2.20 17.33 -17.60
N LEU A 61 2.08 16.11 -17.05
CA LEU A 61 2.74 15.75 -15.79
C LEU A 61 4.26 15.80 -15.90
N TYR A 62 4.84 15.26 -16.98
CA TYR A 62 6.29 15.36 -17.20
C TYR A 62 6.73 16.82 -17.33
N LEU A 63 6.06 17.63 -18.16
CA LEU A 63 6.37 19.04 -18.35
C LEU A 63 6.42 19.81 -17.02
N VAL A 64 5.33 19.73 -16.25
CA VAL A 64 5.23 20.46 -14.97
C VAL A 64 6.32 20.01 -14.00
N ASN A 65 6.56 18.71 -13.87
CA ASN A 65 7.54 18.21 -12.90
C ASN A 65 8.98 18.53 -13.31
N GLU A 66 9.33 18.42 -14.59
CA GLU A 66 10.67 18.79 -15.08
C GLU A 66 10.91 20.29 -14.94
N HIS A 67 9.93 21.12 -15.26
CA HIS A 67 10.03 22.58 -15.12
C HIS A 67 10.20 22.99 -13.67
N VAL A 68 9.37 22.46 -12.76
CA VAL A 68 9.46 22.74 -11.32
C VAL A 68 10.79 22.25 -10.74
N PHE A 69 11.27 21.08 -11.16
CA PHE A 69 12.57 20.58 -10.74
C PHE A 69 13.69 21.52 -11.22
N PHE A 70 13.66 21.95 -12.48
CA PHE A 70 14.67 22.85 -13.03
C PHE A 70 14.75 24.17 -12.25
N LEU A 71 13.62 24.80 -11.94
CA LEU A 71 13.58 26.04 -11.14
C LEU A 71 14.16 25.84 -9.74
N ARG A 72 13.85 24.71 -9.09
CA ARG A 72 14.39 24.39 -7.75
C ARG A 72 15.89 24.11 -7.77
N SER A 73 16.37 23.46 -8.83
CA SER A 73 17.80 23.15 -9.00
C SER A 73 18.62 24.34 -9.48
N ASN A 74 17.99 25.43 -9.91
CA ASN A 74 18.65 26.66 -10.38
C ASN A 74 18.07 27.90 -9.67
N PRO A 75 18.19 28.00 -8.33
CA PRO A 75 17.54 29.07 -7.56
C PRO A 75 18.00 30.49 -7.94
N ASP A 76 19.20 30.62 -8.49
CA ASP A 76 19.76 31.91 -8.92
C ASP A 76 19.19 32.40 -10.26
N LYS A 77 18.51 31.53 -11.02
CA LYS A 77 17.90 31.89 -12.30
C LYS A 77 16.45 32.29 -12.09
N LYS A 78 16.07 33.43 -12.65
CA LYS A 78 14.67 33.87 -12.66
C LYS A 78 13.90 33.14 -13.74
N GLU A 79 12.73 32.62 -13.38
CA GLU A 79 11.81 31.96 -14.31
C GLU A 79 11.50 32.83 -15.53
N SER A 80 11.27 34.14 -15.32
CA SER A 80 11.00 35.12 -16.39
C SER A 80 12.06 35.23 -17.48
N ASP A 81 13.29 34.82 -17.16
CA ASP A 81 14.43 34.84 -18.09
C ASP A 81 14.60 33.46 -18.74
N ILE A 82 14.33 32.40 -17.99
CA ILE A 82 14.40 31.01 -18.44
C ILE A 82 13.34 30.69 -19.51
N VAL A 83 12.09 31.10 -19.29
CA VAL A 83 10.97 30.81 -20.22
C VAL A 83 11.12 31.50 -21.58
N LYS A 84 12.06 32.44 -21.69
CA LYS A 84 12.38 33.14 -22.95
C LYS A 84 13.60 32.56 -23.66
N ASP A 85 14.29 31.58 -23.06
CA ASP A 85 15.46 30.94 -23.65
C ASP A 85 15.03 29.75 -24.52
N PRO A 86 15.17 29.83 -25.86
CA PRO A 86 14.77 28.75 -26.76
C PRO A 86 15.58 27.45 -26.51
N LYS A 87 16.78 27.56 -25.94
CA LYS A 87 17.57 26.39 -25.56
C LYS A 87 16.95 25.65 -24.39
N TYR A 88 16.36 26.38 -23.45
CA TYR A 88 15.68 25.78 -22.32
C TYR A 88 14.40 25.07 -22.77
N GLU A 89 13.60 25.73 -23.61
CA GLU A 89 12.42 25.13 -24.22
C GLU A 89 12.76 23.82 -24.96
N SER A 90 13.75 23.86 -25.85
CA SER A 90 14.20 22.67 -26.58
C SER A 90 14.67 21.54 -25.65
N LEU A 91 15.41 21.89 -24.58
CA LEU A 91 15.85 20.93 -23.57
C LEU A 91 14.66 20.31 -22.83
N LEU A 92 13.69 21.12 -22.41
CA LEU A 92 12.50 20.67 -21.70
C LEU A 92 11.67 19.72 -22.57
N LEU A 93 11.47 20.06 -23.84
CA LEU A 93 10.77 19.21 -24.81
C LEU A 93 11.45 17.85 -24.99
N SER A 94 12.77 17.83 -25.21
CA SER A 94 13.54 16.58 -25.34
C SER A 94 13.42 15.72 -24.08
N LEU A 95 13.60 16.29 -22.89
CA LEU A 95 13.50 15.56 -21.62
C LEU A 95 12.12 14.94 -21.42
N VAL A 96 11.07 15.68 -21.75
CA VAL A 96 9.67 15.23 -21.61
C VAL A 96 9.38 14.08 -22.56
N LEU A 97 9.72 14.23 -23.84
CA LEU A 97 9.46 13.20 -24.85
C LEU A 97 10.28 11.93 -24.57
N ASP A 98 11.57 12.06 -24.27
CA ASP A 98 12.44 10.92 -23.94
C ASP A 98 11.90 10.15 -22.74
N LYS A 99 11.51 10.86 -21.66
CA LYS A 99 10.96 10.23 -20.45
C LYS A 99 9.59 9.62 -20.71
N TYR A 100 8.72 10.26 -21.49
CA TYR A 100 7.42 9.70 -21.84
C TYR A 100 7.57 8.42 -22.65
N TYR A 101 8.33 8.44 -23.75
CA TYR A 101 8.54 7.26 -24.58
C TYR A 101 9.24 6.14 -23.81
N THR A 102 10.28 6.49 -23.05
CA THR A 102 11.04 5.50 -22.30
C THR A 102 10.23 4.88 -21.17
N ASN A 103 9.55 5.68 -20.34
CA ASN A 103 8.90 5.17 -19.13
C ASN A 103 7.49 4.65 -19.36
N GLU A 104 6.76 5.15 -20.36
CA GLU A 104 5.38 4.71 -20.61
C GLU A 104 5.30 3.55 -21.61
N HIS A 105 6.21 3.54 -22.61
CA HIS A 105 6.16 2.57 -23.70
C HIS A 105 7.31 1.56 -23.67
N LEU A 106 8.49 1.97 -23.22
CA LEU A 106 9.69 1.11 -23.15
C LEU A 106 10.07 0.70 -21.72
N ALA A 107 9.23 0.98 -20.72
CA ALA A 107 9.54 0.66 -19.34
C ALA A 107 9.84 -0.83 -19.22
N TYR A 108 10.99 -1.15 -18.62
CA TYR A 108 11.33 -2.51 -18.27
C TYR A 108 10.27 -3.06 -17.32
N LYS A 109 9.64 -4.16 -17.72
CA LYS A 109 8.69 -4.90 -16.89
C LYS A 109 9.26 -6.27 -16.62
N ASN A 110 9.28 -6.67 -15.36
CA ASN A 110 9.54 -8.06 -15.02
C ASN A 110 8.47 -8.93 -15.69
N GLN A 111 8.84 -10.18 -15.99
CA GLN A 111 7.86 -11.19 -16.35
C GLN A 111 6.84 -11.32 -15.22
N ASN A 112 5.58 -11.02 -15.52
CA ASN A 112 4.46 -11.04 -14.58
C ASN A 112 3.47 -12.16 -14.93
N PHE A 113 2.87 -12.79 -13.92
CA PHE A 113 1.86 -13.83 -14.13
C PHE A 113 0.46 -13.27 -14.38
N SER A 114 0.26 -12.00 -14.03
CA SER A 114 -1.01 -11.31 -14.15
C SER A 114 -0.78 -9.82 -14.43
N ASN A 115 -1.85 -9.12 -14.79
CA ASN A 115 -1.83 -7.71 -15.12
C ASN A 115 -3.07 -7.02 -14.53
N ARG A 116 -3.09 -5.68 -14.55
CA ARG A 116 -4.16 -4.87 -13.92
C ARG A 116 -5.57 -5.13 -14.47
N PHE A 117 -5.69 -5.76 -15.64
CA PHE A 117 -6.97 -6.05 -16.29
C PHE A 117 -7.48 -7.46 -16.02
N ALA A 118 -6.63 -8.35 -15.49
CA ALA A 118 -7.01 -9.72 -15.19
C ALA A 118 -8.08 -9.75 -14.08
N PRO A 119 -9.17 -10.55 -14.20
CA PRO A 119 -10.31 -10.51 -13.27
C PRO A 119 -9.93 -10.72 -11.80
N GLU A 120 -8.96 -11.59 -11.51
CA GLU A 120 -8.46 -11.88 -10.17
C GLU A 120 -7.72 -10.70 -9.52
N ILE A 121 -7.29 -9.73 -10.33
CA ILE A 121 -6.65 -8.49 -9.90
C ILE A 121 -7.65 -7.34 -9.92
N SER A 122 -8.34 -7.13 -11.04
CA SER A 122 -9.21 -5.98 -11.25
C SER A 122 -10.40 -5.96 -10.29
N THR A 123 -10.98 -7.14 -9.99
CA THR A 123 -12.12 -7.27 -9.08
C THR A 123 -11.74 -6.93 -7.64
N ILE A 124 -10.65 -7.50 -7.10
CA ILE A 124 -10.20 -7.14 -5.75
C ILE A 124 -9.77 -5.67 -5.68
N ASN A 125 -9.13 -5.15 -6.74
CA ASN A 125 -8.70 -3.76 -6.78
C ASN A 125 -9.88 -2.77 -6.83
N LEU A 126 -10.99 -3.13 -7.48
CA LEU A 126 -12.25 -2.37 -7.43
C LEU A 126 -12.72 -2.19 -5.97
N TYR A 127 -12.75 -3.27 -5.20
CA TYR A 127 -13.12 -3.21 -3.78
C TYR A 127 -12.13 -2.39 -2.96
N LEU A 128 -10.83 -2.60 -3.15
CA LEU A 128 -9.79 -1.86 -2.44
C LEU A 128 -9.91 -0.36 -2.68
N ASN A 129 -10.08 0.07 -3.94
CA ASN A 129 -10.26 1.47 -4.30
C ASN A 129 -11.52 2.06 -3.65
N PHE A 130 -12.62 1.31 -3.67
CA PHE A 130 -13.88 1.76 -3.06
C PHE A 130 -13.75 1.90 -1.53
N ILE A 131 -13.18 0.90 -0.86
CA ILE A 131 -12.98 0.89 0.59
C ILE A 131 -11.97 1.95 1.03
N LEU A 132 -10.84 2.10 0.34
CA LEU A 132 -9.85 3.13 0.64
C LEU A 132 -10.38 4.54 0.40
N GLY A 133 -11.16 4.76 -0.66
CA GLY A 133 -11.81 6.05 -0.94
C GLY A 133 -12.90 6.43 0.06
N MET A 134 -13.47 5.45 0.75
CA MET A 134 -14.36 5.64 1.89
C MET A 134 -13.56 5.95 3.16
N LEU A 135 -12.58 5.10 3.49
CA LEU A 135 -11.76 5.26 4.68
C LEU A 135 -10.99 6.58 4.68
N SER A 136 -10.56 7.10 3.52
CA SER A 136 -9.80 8.36 3.40
C SER A 136 -10.54 9.59 3.92
N ARG A 137 -11.87 9.52 4.09
CA ARG A 137 -12.72 10.62 4.59
C ARG A 137 -12.67 10.78 6.10
N TYR A 138 -12.17 9.77 6.81
CA TYR A 138 -12.00 9.83 8.26
C TYR A 138 -10.74 10.62 8.61
N GLN A 139 -10.84 11.48 9.62
CA GLN A 139 -9.66 12.04 10.27
C GLN A 139 -8.81 10.89 10.80
N SER A 140 -7.52 10.92 10.51
CA SER A 140 -6.54 9.94 10.95
C SER A 140 -5.49 10.60 11.84
N GLY A 141 -4.83 9.83 12.68
CA GLY A 141 -3.70 10.34 13.48
C GLY A 141 -4.07 10.78 14.90
N GLU A 142 -5.27 10.46 15.37
CA GLU A 142 -5.62 10.49 16.80
C GLU A 142 -5.87 9.06 17.28
N PRO A 143 -4.83 8.29 17.67
CA PRO A 143 -4.95 6.87 17.96
C PRO A 143 -6.04 6.53 18.98
N ASN A 144 -6.22 7.36 20.00
CA ASN A 144 -7.25 7.17 21.04
C ASN A 144 -8.69 7.15 20.51
N LYS A 145 -8.93 7.73 19.31
CA LYS A 145 -10.25 7.78 18.67
C LYS A 145 -10.32 6.95 17.39
N THR A 146 -9.20 6.78 16.71
CA THR A 146 -9.17 6.33 15.30
C THR A 146 -8.36 5.07 15.07
N LEU A 147 -7.75 4.47 16.10
CA LEU A 147 -6.85 3.31 15.98
C LEU A 147 -7.38 2.19 15.09
N VAL A 148 -8.64 1.78 15.29
CA VAL A 148 -9.26 0.69 14.51
C VAL A 148 -9.36 1.06 13.03
N ILE A 149 -9.73 2.30 12.73
CA ILE A 149 -9.84 2.83 11.36
C ILE A 149 -8.45 2.97 10.74
N ASP A 150 -7.47 3.44 11.50
CA ASP A 150 -6.08 3.56 11.06
C ASP A 150 -5.48 2.20 10.71
N ILE A 151 -5.73 1.18 11.54
CA ILE A 151 -5.31 -0.21 11.30
C ILE A 151 -6.01 -0.76 10.05
N LEU A 152 -7.33 -0.59 9.90
CA LEU A 152 -8.07 -1.00 8.71
C LEU A 152 -7.54 -0.34 7.44
N ARG A 153 -7.34 0.99 7.47
CA ARG A 153 -6.79 1.75 6.33
C ARG A 153 -5.42 1.20 5.97
N LYS A 154 -4.55 0.97 6.95
CA LYS A 154 -3.22 0.37 6.72
C LYS A 154 -3.33 -1.03 6.11
N GLY A 155 -4.24 -1.87 6.61
CA GLY A 155 -4.50 -3.20 6.06
C GLY A 155 -4.90 -3.16 4.58
N PHE A 156 -5.92 -2.37 4.21
CA PHE A 156 -6.34 -2.26 2.81
C PHE A 156 -5.28 -1.60 1.92
N SER A 157 -4.50 -0.64 2.42
CA SER A 157 -3.38 -0.07 1.67
C SER A 157 -2.27 -1.11 1.41
N MET A 158 -2.00 -1.99 2.36
CA MET A 158 -1.07 -3.11 2.14
C MET A 158 -1.62 -4.12 1.14
N ALA A 159 -2.92 -4.43 1.20
CA ALA A 159 -3.57 -5.25 0.18
C ALA A 159 -3.43 -4.65 -1.23
N GLN A 160 -3.61 -3.34 -1.38
CA GLN A 160 -3.40 -2.63 -2.64
C GLN A 160 -1.93 -2.67 -3.09
N CYS A 161 -0.99 -2.53 -2.16
CA CYS A 161 0.44 -2.69 -2.43
C CYS A 161 0.77 -4.09 -2.95
N ILE A 162 0.22 -5.14 -2.34
CA ILE A 162 0.40 -6.53 -2.78
C ILE A 162 -0.11 -6.71 -4.21
N VAL A 163 -1.31 -6.20 -4.54
CA VAL A 163 -1.84 -6.23 -5.91
C VAL A 163 -0.87 -5.56 -6.89
N MET A 164 -0.38 -4.36 -6.55
CA MET A 164 0.59 -3.64 -7.38
C MET A 164 1.87 -4.46 -7.59
N LEU A 165 2.44 -5.04 -6.54
CA LEU A 165 3.65 -5.86 -6.61
C LEU A 165 3.44 -7.10 -7.50
N LEU A 166 2.31 -7.81 -7.34
CA LEU A 166 1.98 -8.97 -8.18
C LEU A 166 1.85 -8.59 -9.66
N THR A 167 1.19 -7.48 -9.97
CA THR A 167 1.02 -7.03 -11.38
C THR A 167 2.33 -6.58 -12.04
N ASN A 168 3.34 -6.24 -11.25
CA ASN A 168 4.64 -5.81 -11.72
C ASN A 168 5.72 -6.91 -11.64
N GLY A 169 5.34 -8.16 -11.33
CA GLY A 169 6.24 -9.31 -11.34
C GLY A 169 7.19 -9.38 -10.13
N PHE A 170 6.75 -8.85 -8.97
CA PHE A 170 7.47 -8.86 -7.69
C PHE A 170 6.79 -9.80 -6.68
N GLU A 171 6.68 -11.08 -7.02
CA GLU A 171 5.89 -12.05 -6.24
C GLU A 171 6.46 -12.30 -4.83
N THR A 172 7.79 -12.31 -4.68
CA THR A 172 8.47 -12.52 -3.40
C THR A 172 8.29 -11.36 -2.44
N GLU A 173 8.32 -10.14 -2.95
CA GLU A 173 8.07 -8.90 -2.23
C GLU A 173 6.60 -8.78 -1.88
N ALA A 174 5.71 -9.17 -2.80
CA ALA A 174 4.27 -9.25 -2.56
C ALA A 174 3.98 -10.22 -1.40
N PHE A 175 4.62 -11.40 -1.40
CA PHE A 175 4.46 -12.39 -0.33
C PHE A 175 5.04 -11.92 1.02
N SER A 176 6.16 -11.21 0.98
CA SER A 176 6.76 -10.57 2.16
C SER A 176 5.85 -9.46 2.71
N THR A 177 5.19 -8.72 1.82
CA THR A 177 4.23 -7.68 2.19
C THR A 177 2.95 -8.28 2.77
N TRP A 178 2.51 -9.43 2.27
CA TRP A 178 1.39 -10.18 2.86
C TRP A 178 1.65 -10.53 4.32
N ARG A 179 2.88 -10.85 4.72
CA ARG A 179 3.21 -11.08 6.14
C ARG A 179 2.83 -9.88 7.02
N THR A 180 3.20 -8.68 6.60
CA THR A 180 2.86 -7.44 7.32
C THR A 180 1.35 -7.18 7.31
N LEU A 181 0.65 -7.52 6.23
CA LEU A 181 -0.82 -7.52 6.19
C LEU A 181 -1.41 -8.50 7.21
N HIS A 182 -0.84 -9.69 7.30
CA HIS A 182 -1.26 -10.72 8.23
C HIS A 182 -1.05 -10.30 9.70
N GLU A 183 0.08 -9.64 9.99
CA GLU A 183 0.32 -9.08 11.32
C GLU A 183 -0.71 -8.01 11.70
N ASN A 184 -1.00 -7.12 10.76
CA ASN A 184 -1.98 -6.06 10.94
C ASN A 184 -3.41 -6.61 11.13
N GLU A 185 -3.83 -7.61 10.36
CA GLU A 185 -5.15 -8.24 10.54
C GLU A 185 -5.24 -8.97 11.89
N CYS A 186 -4.16 -9.62 12.34
CA CYS A 186 -4.17 -10.30 13.63
C CYS A 186 -4.34 -9.30 14.77
N ILE A 187 -3.58 -8.19 14.76
CA ILE A 187 -3.71 -7.12 15.75
C ILE A 187 -5.16 -6.60 15.79
N LEU A 188 -5.75 -6.32 14.61
CA LEU A 188 -7.13 -5.85 14.51
C LEU A 188 -8.12 -6.86 15.09
N GLN A 189 -7.98 -8.14 14.77
CA GLN A 189 -8.84 -9.21 15.27
C GLN A 189 -8.80 -9.31 16.80
N VAL A 190 -7.60 -9.19 17.39
CA VAL A 190 -7.45 -9.19 18.85
C VAL A 190 -8.14 -7.97 19.46
N MET A 191 -7.92 -6.76 18.93
CA MET A 191 -8.56 -5.54 19.44
C MET A 191 -10.09 -5.62 19.41
N LEU A 192 -10.66 -6.11 18.31
CA LEU A 192 -12.12 -6.20 18.16
C LEU A 192 -12.72 -7.31 19.04
N ARG A 193 -11.98 -8.37 19.31
CA ARG A 193 -12.45 -9.48 20.16
C ARG A 193 -12.47 -9.11 21.64
N TYR A 194 -11.44 -8.41 22.12
CA TYR A 194 -11.26 -8.16 23.55
C TYR A 194 -11.58 -6.71 23.96
N GLY A 195 -11.80 -5.82 23.00
CA GLY A 195 -12.36 -4.50 23.23
C GLY A 195 -11.41 -3.53 23.93
N LYS A 196 -12.03 -2.63 24.71
CA LYS A 196 -11.40 -1.39 25.19
C LYS A 196 -10.12 -1.63 26.01
N ASP A 197 -10.13 -2.57 26.95
CA ASP A 197 -8.99 -2.79 27.85
C ASP A 197 -7.71 -3.16 27.07
N VAL A 198 -7.86 -3.96 26.00
CA VAL A 198 -6.75 -4.35 25.12
C VAL A 198 -6.34 -3.20 24.20
N ILE A 199 -7.29 -2.39 23.73
CA ILE A 199 -7.00 -1.19 22.93
C ILE A 199 -6.19 -0.19 23.78
N ASP A 200 -6.61 0.09 25.01
CA ASP A 200 -5.93 1.00 25.92
C ASP A 200 -4.52 0.49 26.27
N ALA A 201 -4.38 -0.82 26.49
CA ALA A 201 -3.06 -1.44 26.67
C ALA A 201 -2.20 -1.34 25.41
N TYR A 202 -2.74 -1.56 24.22
CA TYR A 202 -2.00 -1.44 22.97
C TYR A 202 -1.49 -0.01 22.75
N LEU A 203 -2.33 1.00 22.98
CA LEU A 203 -1.95 2.41 22.89
C LEU A 203 -0.82 2.76 23.86
N LYS A 204 -0.87 2.22 25.09
CA LYS A 204 0.24 2.34 26.06
C LYS A 204 1.53 1.73 25.52
N HIS A 205 1.45 0.55 24.91
CA HIS A 205 2.61 -0.15 24.34
C HIS A 205 3.15 0.53 23.06
N LEU A 206 2.32 1.22 22.28
CA LEU A 206 2.80 2.11 21.21
C LEU A 206 3.68 3.22 21.78
N LYS A 207 3.26 3.86 22.89
CA LYS A 207 4.09 4.86 23.57
C LYS A 207 5.41 4.26 24.08
N TYR A 208 5.38 3.04 24.59
CA TYR A 208 6.60 2.32 24.99
C TYR A 208 7.55 2.12 23.81
N ALA A 209 7.05 1.72 22.64
CA ALA A 209 7.86 1.53 21.45
C ALA A 209 8.49 2.85 20.95
N VAL A 210 7.74 3.96 21.01
CA VAL A 210 8.26 5.31 20.68
C VAL A 210 9.37 5.71 21.65
N ALA A 211 9.18 5.52 22.95
CA ALA A 211 10.19 5.81 23.97
C ALA A 211 11.46 4.98 23.77
N PHE A 212 11.31 3.68 23.50
CA PHE A 212 12.43 2.76 23.28
C PHE A 212 13.28 3.12 22.05
N ARG A 213 12.68 3.78 21.05
CA ARG A 213 13.37 4.26 19.84
C ARG A 213 13.86 5.71 19.97
N GLY A 214 13.72 6.35 21.14
CA GLY A 214 14.12 7.73 21.36
C GLY A 214 13.24 8.77 20.65
N GLY A 215 11.99 8.42 20.33
CA GLY A 215 11.06 9.30 19.60
C GLY A 215 10.25 10.26 20.48
N LEU A 216 10.51 10.32 21.79
CA LEU A 216 9.86 11.28 22.70
C LEU A 216 10.64 12.59 22.78
N ALA A 217 9.93 13.69 23.05
CA ALA A 217 10.49 15.04 22.98
C ALA A 217 11.53 15.33 24.08
N SER A 218 11.45 14.67 25.24
CA SER A 218 12.37 14.90 26.35
C SER A 218 12.89 13.61 26.98
N LYS A 219 14.10 13.71 27.54
CA LYS A 219 14.73 12.63 28.30
C LYS A 219 13.93 12.28 29.56
N GLU A 220 13.42 13.28 30.26
CA GLU A 220 12.59 13.09 31.45
C GLU A 220 11.31 12.30 31.16
N GLU A 221 10.64 12.58 30.04
CA GLU A 221 9.46 11.80 29.63
C GLU A 221 9.85 10.36 29.29
N THR A 222 10.99 10.19 28.62
CA THR A 222 11.54 8.86 28.28
C THR A 222 11.83 8.05 29.55
N ASP A 223 12.50 8.64 30.53
CA ASP A 223 12.83 7.98 31.80
C ASP A 223 11.57 7.55 32.58
N LYS A 224 10.55 8.42 32.64
CA LYS A 224 9.24 8.08 33.24
C LYS A 224 8.56 6.91 32.54
N VAL A 225 8.62 6.85 31.20
CA VAL A 225 8.06 5.71 30.46
C VAL A 225 8.85 4.43 30.73
N PHE A 226 10.17 4.50 30.85
CA PHE A 226 10.99 3.34 31.21
C PHE A 226 10.74 2.83 32.64
N GLU A 227 10.42 3.71 33.58
CA GLU A 227 9.96 3.31 34.92
C GLU A 227 8.64 2.52 34.83
N GLN A 228 7.66 3.01 34.07
CA GLN A 228 6.39 2.30 33.83
C GLN A 228 6.59 0.95 33.13
N ILE A 229 7.53 0.85 32.20
CA ILE A 229 7.90 -0.42 31.55
C ILE A 229 8.45 -1.38 32.59
N LYS A 230 9.42 -0.96 33.41
CA LYS A 230 10.05 -1.80 34.44
C LYS A 230 9.05 -2.25 35.49
N GLU A 231 8.16 -1.37 35.94
CA GLU A 231 7.11 -1.70 36.89
C GLU A 231 6.15 -2.74 36.31
N GLY A 232 5.65 -2.51 35.09
CA GLY A 232 4.77 -3.47 34.41
C GLY A 232 5.46 -4.83 34.17
N MET A 233 6.74 -4.85 33.81
CA MET A 233 7.48 -6.12 33.68
C MET A 233 7.56 -6.90 34.99
N ARG A 234 7.75 -6.20 36.12
CA ARG A 234 7.82 -6.83 37.45
C ARG A 234 6.49 -7.48 37.84
N SER A 235 5.34 -6.89 37.49
CA SER A 235 4.03 -7.48 37.82
C SER A 235 3.74 -8.79 37.07
N PHE A 236 4.55 -9.13 36.06
CA PHE A 236 4.46 -10.39 35.30
C PHE A 236 5.76 -11.22 35.39
N GLU A 237 6.62 -10.94 36.37
CA GLU A 237 7.90 -11.65 36.61
C GLU A 237 8.86 -11.68 35.40
N LEU A 238 8.76 -10.68 34.52
CA LEU A 238 9.59 -10.57 33.31
C LEU A 238 10.97 -9.98 33.64
N LYS A 239 12.01 -10.48 32.96
CA LYS A 239 13.41 -10.06 33.18
C LYS A 239 13.83 -9.05 32.12
N SER A 240 14.95 -8.35 32.32
CA SER A 240 15.46 -7.34 31.37
C SER A 240 15.63 -7.87 29.94
N LYS A 241 15.97 -9.17 29.77
CA LYS A 241 16.07 -9.83 28.45
C LYS A 241 14.74 -9.87 27.68
N ASP A 242 13.62 -9.77 28.39
CA ASP A 242 12.27 -9.83 27.85
C ASP A 242 11.72 -8.43 27.53
N MET A 243 12.45 -7.35 27.85
CA MET A 243 11.99 -5.96 27.70
C MET A 243 11.49 -5.65 26.29
N LYS A 244 12.25 -6.03 25.25
CA LYS A 244 11.84 -5.79 23.86
C LYS A 244 10.52 -6.53 23.53
N ARG A 245 10.42 -7.79 23.92
CA ARG A 245 9.22 -8.61 23.71
C ARG A 245 8.02 -8.05 24.48
N TYR A 246 8.24 -7.58 25.70
CA TYR A 246 7.21 -6.92 26.49
C TYR A 246 6.75 -5.61 25.86
N ILE A 247 7.66 -4.78 25.36
CA ILE A 247 7.28 -3.54 24.66
C ILE A 247 6.43 -3.87 23.43
N GLU A 248 6.84 -4.83 22.61
CA GLU A 248 6.16 -5.20 21.35
C GLU A 248 4.83 -5.95 21.56
N TYR A 249 4.76 -6.84 22.56
CA TYR A 249 3.65 -7.80 22.70
C TYR A 249 2.97 -7.81 24.08
N GLY A 250 3.49 -7.06 25.06
CA GLY A 250 2.98 -7.07 26.43
C GLY A 250 1.55 -6.55 26.58
N TRP A 251 1.03 -5.81 25.59
CA TRP A 251 -0.39 -5.43 25.54
C TRP A 251 -1.34 -6.63 25.51
N LEU A 252 -0.88 -7.82 25.08
CA LEU A 252 -1.65 -9.07 25.15
C LEU A 252 -1.94 -9.50 26.59
N LEU A 253 -1.16 -9.05 27.57
CA LEU A 253 -1.36 -9.36 28.99
C LEU A 253 -2.59 -8.65 29.59
N ALA A 254 -3.23 -7.73 28.85
CA ALA A 254 -4.54 -7.20 29.20
C ALA A 254 -5.67 -8.21 28.97
N ILE A 255 -5.42 -9.30 28.24
CA ILE A 255 -6.40 -10.36 27.99
C ILE A 255 -6.45 -11.28 29.20
N PRO A 256 -7.62 -11.49 29.84
CA PRO A 256 -7.74 -12.31 31.04
C PRO A 256 -7.16 -13.72 30.89
N ASP A 257 -7.44 -14.40 29.78
CA ASP A 257 -6.95 -15.76 29.56
C ASP A 257 -5.43 -15.84 29.35
N VAL A 258 -4.82 -14.77 28.81
CA VAL A 258 -3.35 -14.67 28.71
C VAL A 258 -2.76 -14.41 30.10
N ARG A 259 -3.31 -13.42 30.82
CA ARG A 259 -2.85 -13.04 32.16
C ARG A 259 -2.92 -14.18 33.15
N ASP A 260 -4.02 -14.93 33.12
CA ASP A 260 -4.30 -16.03 34.04
C ASP A 260 -3.61 -17.35 33.59
N GLY A 261 -2.80 -17.32 32.53
CA GLY A 261 -2.04 -18.49 32.06
C GLY A 261 -2.90 -19.60 31.44
N LYS A 262 -4.11 -19.29 30.97
CA LYS A 262 -5.05 -20.28 30.40
C LYS A 262 -4.75 -20.60 28.94
N ILE A 263 -3.97 -19.76 28.25
CA ILE A 263 -3.54 -20.02 26.88
C ILE A 263 -2.24 -20.83 26.92
N GLU A 264 -2.36 -22.13 26.66
CA GLU A 264 -1.21 -23.04 26.58
C GLU A 264 -0.17 -22.56 25.56
N GLU A 265 1.11 -22.72 25.90
CA GLU A 265 2.27 -22.37 25.07
C GLU A 265 2.34 -20.90 24.63
N PHE A 266 1.58 -20.00 25.29
CA PHE A 266 1.63 -18.58 25.00
C PHE A 266 3.05 -18.02 25.16
N LYS A 267 3.48 -17.18 24.21
CA LYS A 267 4.73 -16.42 24.30
C LYS A 267 4.49 -15.00 23.82
N LEU A 268 5.24 -14.05 24.39
CA LEU A 268 5.31 -12.66 23.94
C LEU A 268 6.07 -12.56 22.61
N ASN A 269 5.44 -13.02 21.53
CA ASN A 269 5.88 -12.91 20.15
C ASN A 269 4.65 -12.88 19.23
N PHE A 270 4.87 -12.73 17.92
CA PHE A 270 3.77 -12.72 16.96
C PHE A 270 3.06 -14.08 16.85
N ARG A 271 3.78 -15.16 16.52
CA ARG A 271 3.21 -16.49 16.18
C ARG A 271 2.47 -17.16 17.35
N ASP A 272 3.15 -17.27 18.49
CA ASP A 272 2.64 -17.96 19.68
C ASP A 272 1.83 -17.02 20.60
N GLY A 273 1.87 -15.71 20.34
CA GLY A 273 1.10 -14.69 21.04
C GLY A 273 -0.04 -14.13 20.18
N VAL A 274 0.26 -13.12 19.36
CA VAL A 274 -0.75 -12.35 18.59
C VAL A 274 -1.58 -13.24 17.67
N GLU A 275 -0.96 -14.06 16.81
CA GLU A 275 -1.64 -14.93 15.84
C GLU A 275 -2.48 -16.01 16.53
N ARG A 276 -1.96 -16.57 17.64
CA ARG A 276 -2.70 -17.51 18.49
C ARG A 276 -3.95 -16.87 19.08
N VAL A 277 -3.80 -15.71 19.71
CA VAL A 277 -4.90 -14.97 20.31
C VAL A 277 -5.89 -14.46 19.26
N ALA A 278 -5.43 -14.15 18.05
CA ALA A 278 -6.29 -13.79 16.91
C ALA A 278 -7.11 -14.97 16.37
N ASN A 279 -6.80 -16.22 16.76
CA ASN A 279 -7.34 -17.46 16.19
C ASN A 279 -7.05 -17.60 14.68
N LEU A 280 -5.80 -17.33 14.30
CA LEU A 280 -5.34 -17.36 12.91
C LEU A 280 -4.11 -18.28 12.69
N ARG A 281 -3.85 -19.23 13.61
CA ARG A 281 -2.68 -20.14 13.56
C ARG A 281 -2.60 -21.05 12.34
N GLN A 282 -3.69 -21.22 11.61
CA GLN A 282 -3.67 -21.93 10.33
C GLN A 282 -2.70 -21.28 9.32
N TYR A 283 -2.34 -20.00 9.51
CA TYR A 283 -1.39 -19.27 8.66
C TYR A 283 0.07 -19.36 9.14
N SER A 284 0.35 -19.95 10.31
CA SER A 284 1.69 -19.90 10.93
C SER A 284 2.80 -20.43 10.01
N LYS A 285 2.54 -21.48 9.24
CA LYS A 285 3.50 -22.06 8.28
C LYS A 285 3.77 -21.12 7.10
N VAL A 286 2.73 -20.45 6.61
CA VAL A 286 2.83 -19.49 5.50
C VAL A 286 3.58 -18.23 5.99
N TYR A 287 3.27 -17.77 7.20
CA TYR A 287 3.97 -16.68 7.86
C TYR A 287 5.47 -16.96 8.04
N GLU A 288 5.82 -18.16 8.52
CA GLU A 288 7.21 -18.59 8.69
C GLU A 288 7.97 -18.61 7.36
N MET A 289 7.38 -19.22 6.33
CA MET A 289 7.96 -19.23 4.98
C MET A 289 8.18 -17.82 4.42
N SER A 290 7.26 -16.88 4.66
CA SER A 290 7.43 -15.48 4.27
C SER A 290 8.59 -14.81 5.03
N SER A 291 8.78 -15.15 6.30
CA SER A 291 9.91 -14.66 7.09
C SER A 291 11.26 -15.16 6.55
N GLU A 292 11.33 -16.39 6.04
CA GLU A 292 12.55 -16.98 5.49
C GLU A 292 13.03 -16.34 4.18
N ILE A 293 12.12 -15.72 3.41
CA ILE A 293 12.47 -14.99 2.17
C ILE A 293 13.24 -13.72 2.47
N ALA A 294 12.95 -13.06 3.59
CA ALA A 294 13.63 -11.85 4.02
C ALA A 294 15.05 -12.12 4.57
N HIS A 295 15.36 -13.38 4.89
CA HIS A 295 16.71 -13.81 5.24
C HIS A 295 17.42 -14.31 3.98
N SER A 296 18.74 -14.12 3.87
CA SER A 296 19.58 -14.50 2.70
C SER A 296 19.55 -16.01 2.41
N SER A 297 18.40 -16.52 2.00
CA SER A 297 18.09 -17.92 1.76
C SER A 297 18.06 -18.18 0.26
N PRO A 298 18.20 -19.44 -0.17
CA PRO A 298 18.04 -19.80 -1.58
C PRO A 298 16.69 -19.39 -2.16
N LEU A 299 15.65 -19.23 -1.31
CA LEU A 299 14.33 -18.75 -1.71
C LEU A 299 14.35 -17.30 -2.20
N LEU A 300 15.29 -16.47 -1.74
CA LEU A 300 15.41 -15.09 -2.21
C LEU A 300 15.89 -15.02 -3.67
N ILE A 301 16.80 -15.92 -4.06
CA ILE A 301 17.50 -15.84 -5.37
C ILE A 301 16.89 -16.80 -6.40
N TYR A 302 16.51 -18.01 -5.98
CA TYR A 302 16.05 -19.09 -6.85
C TYR A 302 14.56 -19.42 -6.62
N SER A 303 13.77 -18.40 -6.26
CA SER A 303 12.33 -18.57 -6.01
C SER A 303 11.58 -19.04 -7.26
N LYS A 304 10.69 -20.02 -7.06
CA LYS A 304 9.70 -20.39 -8.08
C LYS A 304 8.61 -19.32 -8.10
N LYS A 305 8.76 -18.30 -8.96
CA LYS A 305 7.87 -17.12 -8.96
C LYS A 305 6.38 -17.45 -9.03
N ASN A 306 5.98 -18.42 -9.85
CA ASN A 306 4.56 -18.81 -9.96
C ASN A 306 3.98 -19.33 -8.63
N TYR A 307 4.76 -20.09 -7.85
CA TYR A 307 4.34 -20.56 -6.54
C TYR A 307 4.08 -19.36 -5.60
N PHE A 308 4.98 -18.38 -5.58
CA PHE A 308 4.81 -17.19 -4.75
C PHE A 308 3.67 -16.29 -5.22
N TYR A 309 3.41 -16.21 -6.54
CA TYR A 309 2.21 -15.57 -7.06
C TYR A 309 0.95 -16.18 -6.44
N TYR A 310 0.76 -17.49 -6.61
CA TYR A 310 -0.47 -18.17 -6.17
C TYR A 310 -0.61 -18.21 -4.65
N VAL A 311 0.45 -18.48 -3.90
CA VAL A 311 0.40 -18.42 -2.43
C VAL A 311 0.03 -17.01 -1.98
N THR A 312 0.60 -15.96 -2.59
CA THR A 312 0.30 -14.58 -2.19
C THR A 312 -1.11 -14.17 -2.54
N ILE A 313 -1.58 -14.40 -3.77
CA ILE A 313 -2.93 -13.98 -4.19
C ILE A 313 -4.00 -14.68 -3.35
N LEU A 314 -3.84 -15.98 -3.08
CA LEU A 314 -4.78 -16.74 -2.23
C LEU A 314 -4.83 -16.20 -0.81
N ASN A 315 -3.66 -15.98 -0.18
CA ASN A 315 -3.61 -15.45 1.17
C ASN A 315 -4.07 -13.98 1.24
N LEU A 316 -3.85 -13.19 0.17
CA LEU A 316 -4.41 -11.84 0.02
C LEU A 316 -5.94 -11.89 0.01
N TYR A 317 -6.56 -12.77 -0.79
CA TYR A 317 -8.01 -12.95 -0.82
C TYR A 317 -8.55 -13.30 0.56
N GLU A 318 -7.91 -14.24 1.25
CA GLU A 318 -8.34 -14.69 2.58
C GLU A 318 -8.26 -13.57 3.63
N SER A 319 -7.15 -12.82 3.66
CA SER A 319 -7.03 -11.63 4.52
C SER A 319 -8.05 -10.56 4.13
N PHE A 320 -8.25 -10.32 2.83
CA PHE A 320 -9.23 -9.38 2.31
C PHE A 320 -10.65 -9.72 2.78
N PHE A 321 -11.09 -10.98 2.67
CA PHE A 321 -12.43 -11.38 3.12
C PHE A 321 -12.66 -11.13 4.61
N ARG A 322 -11.63 -11.38 5.45
CA ARG A 322 -11.72 -11.10 6.89
C ARG A 322 -11.78 -9.60 7.18
N LEU A 323 -10.92 -8.83 6.53
CA LEU A 323 -10.88 -7.37 6.68
C LEU A 323 -12.16 -6.71 6.14
N GLU A 324 -12.68 -7.17 5.00
CA GLU A 324 -13.94 -6.69 4.41
C GLU A 324 -15.12 -6.95 5.34
N LYS A 325 -15.17 -8.13 5.97
CA LYS A 325 -16.21 -8.45 6.95
C LYS A 325 -16.16 -7.50 8.15
N ILE A 326 -14.97 -7.24 8.68
CA ILE A 326 -14.76 -6.27 9.77
C ILE A 326 -15.20 -4.88 9.33
N PHE A 327 -14.70 -4.43 8.17
CA PHE A 327 -15.04 -3.15 7.58
C PHE A 327 -16.56 -3.01 7.44
N GLY A 328 -17.25 -3.99 6.85
CA GLY A 328 -18.70 -3.99 6.71
C GLY A 328 -19.43 -3.87 8.05
N SER A 329 -18.95 -4.54 9.10
CA SER A 329 -19.59 -4.48 10.42
C SER A 329 -19.40 -3.15 11.16
N LEU A 330 -18.21 -2.54 11.07
CA LEU A 330 -17.85 -1.33 11.80
C LEU A 330 -18.16 -0.05 11.05
N TYR A 331 -17.95 -0.06 9.73
CA TYR A 331 -18.05 1.13 8.92
C TYR A 331 -19.49 1.42 8.51
N LEU A 332 -20.25 0.39 8.09
CA LEU A 332 -21.64 0.58 7.64
C LEU A 332 -22.59 1.03 8.75
N SER A 333 -22.20 0.90 10.02
CA SER A 333 -22.97 1.39 11.16
C SER A 333 -22.74 2.87 11.47
N THR A 334 -21.72 3.51 10.86
CA THR A 334 -21.31 4.87 11.20
C THR A 334 -21.38 5.87 10.03
N VAL A 335 -21.61 5.40 8.81
CA VAL A 335 -21.65 6.26 7.60
C VAL A 335 -23.05 6.66 7.16
N PRO A 336 -23.18 7.78 6.40
CA PRO A 336 -24.45 8.19 5.82
C PRO A 336 -25.09 7.09 4.95
N GLU A 337 -26.42 6.97 5.00
CA GLU A 337 -27.17 5.91 4.32
C GLU A 337 -26.90 5.83 2.81
N LYS A 338 -26.66 6.98 2.16
CA LYS A 338 -26.29 7.04 0.74
C LYS A 338 -24.97 6.29 0.45
N GLU A 339 -23.97 6.43 1.31
CA GLU A 339 -22.67 5.76 1.11
C GLU A 339 -22.77 4.27 1.39
N LYS A 340 -23.46 3.92 2.48
CA LYS A 340 -23.79 2.53 2.81
C LYS A 340 -24.49 1.83 1.65
N ASN A 341 -25.50 2.46 1.04
CA ASN A 341 -26.21 1.89 -0.11
C ASN A 341 -25.31 1.72 -1.34
N ARG A 342 -24.37 2.63 -1.59
CA ARG A 342 -23.38 2.47 -2.68
C ARG A 342 -22.48 1.27 -2.44
N TYR A 343 -22.01 1.07 -1.21
CA TYR A 343 -21.21 -0.10 -0.85
C TYR A 343 -22.01 -1.40 -1.01
N LEU A 344 -23.24 -1.43 -0.48
CA LEU A 344 -24.11 -2.61 -0.58
C LEU A 344 -24.43 -2.95 -2.04
N ALA A 345 -24.65 -1.96 -2.90
CA ALA A 345 -24.86 -2.17 -4.32
C ALA A 345 -23.61 -2.78 -4.99
N LEU A 346 -22.42 -2.24 -4.72
CA LEU A 346 -21.15 -2.82 -5.20
C LEU A 346 -20.97 -4.25 -4.70
N ARG A 347 -21.23 -4.51 -3.42
CA ARG A 347 -21.10 -5.84 -2.82
C ARG A 347 -22.07 -6.84 -3.43
N ASN A 348 -23.33 -6.45 -3.64
CA ASN A 348 -24.34 -7.31 -4.25
C ASN A 348 -23.98 -7.69 -5.70
N LEU A 349 -23.36 -6.78 -6.44
CA LEU A 349 -23.02 -7.00 -7.85
C LEU A 349 -21.74 -7.82 -8.03
N TYR A 350 -20.68 -7.53 -7.26
CA TYR A 350 -19.33 -8.04 -7.55
C TYR A 350 -18.81 -9.09 -6.55
N PHE A 351 -19.49 -9.34 -5.43
CA PHE A 351 -18.94 -10.26 -4.42
C PHE A 351 -18.91 -11.71 -4.91
N GLY A 352 -19.89 -12.10 -5.73
CA GLY A 352 -19.91 -13.40 -6.39
C GLY A 352 -18.73 -13.60 -7.36
N GLU A 353 -18.33 -12.54 -8.06
CA GLU A 353 -17.14 -12.54 -8.92
C GLU A 353 -15.87 -12.69 -8.08
N LEU A 354 -15.77 -11.96 -6.97
CA LEU A 354 -14.62 -12.01 -6.05
C LEU A 354 -14.42 -13.43 -5.48
N LEU A 355 -15.50 -14.12 -5.11
CA LEU A 355 -15.48 -15.53 -4.70
C LEU A 355 -15.09 -16.47 -5.85
N SER A 356 -15.54 -16.17 -7.07
CA SER A 356 -15.24 -17.00 -8.25
C SER A 356 -13.77 -16.89 -8.64
N CYS A 357 -13.18 -15.69 -8.61
CA CYS A 357 -11.75 -15.47 -8.80
C CYS A 357 -10.93 -16.24 -7.77
N TYR A 358 -11.25 -16.12 -6.47
CA TYR A 358 -10.54 -16.86 -5.43
C TYR A 358 -10.58 -18.39 -5.66
N ARG A 359 -11.76 -18.96 -5.97
CA ARG A 359 -11.89 -20.40 -6.26
C ARG A 359 -11.14 -20.82 -7.51
N TYR A 360 -11.08 -19.97 -8.53
CA TYR A 360 -10.34 -20.23 -9.75
C TYR A 360 -8.84 -20.30 -9.46
N GLU A 361 -8.30 -19.32 -8.73
CA GLU A 361 -6.90 -19.32 -8.29
C GLU A 361 -6.55 -20.53 -7.43
N GLN A 362 -7.46 -20.99 -6.56
CA GLN A 362 -7.26 -22.21 -5.76
C GLN A 362 -7.07 -23.45 -6.65
N LYS A 363 -7.87 -23.59 -7.71
CA LYS A 363 -7.76 -24.70 -8.66
C LYS A 363 -6.43 -24.65 -9.42
N LEU A 364 -6.03 -23.47 -9.88
CA LEU A 364 -4.75 -23.28 -10.55
C LEU A 364 -3.58 -23.66 -9.62
N PHE A 365 -3.62 -23.21 -8.37
CA PHE A 365 -2.59 -23.56 -7.39
C PHE A 365 -2.54 -25.05 -7.07
N ALA A 366 -3.69 -25.72 -6.92
CA ALA A 366 -3.76 -27.16 -6.72
C ALA A 366 -3.10 -27.92 -7.88
N SER A 367 -3.43 -27.56 -9.13
CA SER A 367 -2.87 -28.19 -10.33
C SER A 367 -1.34 -28.08 -10.44
N LEU A 368 -0.76 -27.00 -9.89
CA LEU A 368 0.69 -26.81 -9.86
C LEU A 368 1.41 -27.70 -8.86
N ASN A 369 0.71 -28.12 -7.81
CA ASN A 369 1.24 -29.01 -6.78
C ASN A 369 1.02 -30.48 -7.14
N GLU A 370 -0.04 -30.83 -7.86
CA GLU A 370 -0.27 -32.18 -8.38
C GLU A 370 0.79 -32.60 -9.42
N LYS A 371 1.21 -31.69 -10.30
CA LYS A 371 2.29 -31.92 -11.28
C LYS A 371 3.68 -32.18 -10.66
N LYS A 372 3.83 -32.07 -9.34
CA LYS A 372 5.06 -32.41 -8.60
C LYS A 372 5.05 -33.83 -8.02
N SER A 373 3.90 -34.51 -8.05
CA SER A 373 3.70 -35.83 -7.44
C SER A 373 3.71 -36.98 -8.45
N ALA A 374 3.92 -36.67 -9.73
CA ALA A 374 4.22 -37.58 -10.82
C ALA A 374 5.64 -37.29 -11.32
#